data_AF-A0A328BJ53-F1
#
_entry.id   AF-A0A328BJ53-F1
#
_cell.length_a   1.000
_cell.length_b   1.000
_cell.length_c   1.000
_cell.angle_alpha   90.00
_cell.angle_beta   90.00
_cell.angle_gamma   90.00
#
_symmetry.space_group_name_H-M   'P 1'
#
loop_
_entity.id
_entity.type
_entity.pdbx_description
1 polymer ?
#
loop_
_entity_poly.entity_id
_entity_poly.type
_entity_poly.pdbx_seq_one_letter_code
_entity_poly.pdbx_strand_id
1 'polypeptide(L)'
;MRAIWATLAAAIVFFSTPAAAGLWLGQQTFGGDALLNRYNPTTGLYEDGVALTTTFGGAPADPLKASAYNGFAFAPDGSLWLAQQTFGGDALLNRYNPTTGLYEGGIALTTTFGGAPADPLKASAYNGFAFAPDGSLWLGQQTFGGDALLNRYNPTTGLYEGGIALTTTFGGAPADPLKASAYSGFAFAPDGSLWLGQQTFGGDALLNRYNLTTGLYEDGIALTTTFGGAPADPLKASAYNGFAFAPSFNPAAPVPEPSVWLIMIAGFGLAGTALRARRTGVAHA
;
A
#
# COMPACT_ATOMS: atom_id res chain seq x y z
N MET A 1 -27.97 23.29 -5.83
CA MET A 1 -27.06 22.43 -5.05
C MET A 1 -27.37 20.98 -5.43
N ARG A 2 -26.51 20.34 -6.24
CA ARG A 2 -26.69 18.94 -6.64
C ARG A 2 -25.92 18.08 -5.65
N ALA A 3 -26.64 17.25 -4.90
CA ALA A 3 -26.06 16.26 -4.01
C ALA A 3 -25.32 15.20 -4.85
N ILE A 4 -24.03 15.05 -4.60
CA ILE A 4 -23.20 13.98 -5.18
C ILE A 4 -23.50 12.73 -4.35
N TRP A 5 -24.34 11.85 -4.88
CA TRP A 5 -24.52 10.51 -4.32
C TRP A 5 -23.52 9.59 -5.04
N ALA A 6 -22.38 9.32 -4.41
CA ALA A 6 -21.41 8.36 -4.91
C ALA A 6 -21.88 6.94 -4.55
N THR A 7 -22.00 6.06 -5.55
CA THR A 7 -22.16 4.62 -5.31
C THR A 7 -20.78 4.06 -4.95
N LEU A 8 -20.58 3.65 -3.69
CA LEU A 8 -19.38 2.94 -3.26
C LEU A 8 -19.32 1.58 -3.98
N ALA A 9 -18.52 1.46 -5.03
CA ALA A 9 -17.99 0.17 -5.45
C ALA A 9 -16.73 -0.09 -4.63
N ALA A 10 -16.58 -1.32 -4.13
CA ALA A 10 -15.64 -1.73 -3.10
C ALA A 10 -14.25 -1.07 -3.23
N ALA A 11 -13.92 -0.21 -2.25
CA ALA A 11 -12.60 0.38 -2.11
C ALA A 11 -11.72 -0.58 -1.32
N ILE A 12 -10.57 -0.94 -1.88
CA ILE A 12 -9.48 -1.55 -1.11
C ILE A 12 -8.67 -0.38 -0.53
N VAL A 13 -8.50 -0.37 0.79
CA VAL A 13 -7.80 0.70 1.53
C VAL A 13 -6.40 0.23 1.85
N PHE A 14 -5.38 0.94 1.37
CA PHE A 14 -3.99 0.66 1.69
C PHE A 14 -3.28 1.93 2.19
N PHE A 15 -2.51 1.79 3.26
CA PHE A 15 -1.61 2.81 3.80
C PHE A 15 -0.17 2.35 3.58
N SER A 16 0.70 3.20 3.04
CA SER A 16 2.14 3.00 3.20
C SER A 16 3.00 4.26 2.97
N THR A 17 4.07 4.34 3.79
CA THR A 17 5.39 5.02 3.63
C THR A 17 5.47 6.57 3.62
N PRO A 18 6.63 7.16 4.02
CA PRO A 18 6.67 8.49 4.63
C PRO A 18 6.54 9.67 3.67
N ALA A 19 6.55 9.45 2.35
CA ALA A 19 6.32 10.53 1.39
C ALA A 19 4.84 10.95 1.28
N ALA A 20 3.90 10.12 1.75
CA ALA A 20 2.46 10.33 1.57
C ALA A 20 1.64 10.00 2.83
N ALA A 21 2.02 10.55 3.99
CA ALA A 21 1.26 10.38 5.23
C ALA A 21 -0.21 10.84 5.03
N GLY A 22 -1.16 9.89 5.09
CA GLY A 22 -2.60 10.15 4.92
C GLY A 22 -3.40 8.87 4.68
N LEU A 23 -4.73 8.93 4.83
CA LEU A 23 -5.64 7.85 4.42
C LEU A 23 -5.92 7.99 2.93
N TRP A 24 -5.58 6.98 2.13
CA TRP A 24 -5.87 6.99 0.70
C TRP A 24 -6.97 5.99 0.34
N LEU A 25 -7.92 6.42 -0.48
CA LEU A 25 -9.03 5.61 -0.96
C LEU A 25 -9.06 5.60 -2.49
N GLY A 26 -9.05 4.41 -3.09
CA GLY A 26 -9.35 4.23 -4.50
C GLY A 26 -10.84 4.41 -4.75
N GLN A 27 -11.21 5.24 -5.72
CA GLN A 27 -12.59 5.52 -6.11
C GLN A 27 -12.73 5.48 -7.63
N GLN A 28 -13.98 5.30 -8.08
CA GLN A 28 -14.34 5.39 -9.48
C GLN A 28 -15.25 6.61 -9.72
N THR A 29 -15.01 7.34 -10.81
CA THR A 29 -15.94 8.37 -11.28
C THR A 29 -17.17 7.72 -11.92
N PHE A 30 -18.22 8.52 -12.15
CA PHE A 30 -19.35 8.11 -12.99
C PHE A 30 -18.94 7.76 -14.44
N GLY A 31 -17.81 8.31 -14.92
CA GLY A 31 -17.21 7.95 -16.22
C GLY A 31 -16.37 6.66 -16.18
N GLY A 32 -16.30 6.01 -15.01
CA GLY A 32 -15.51 4.81 -14.78
C GLY A 32 -14.02 5.06 -14.58
N ASP A 33 -13.59 6.31 -14.39
CA ASP A 33 -12.18 6.67 -14.21
C ASP A 33 -11.70 6.42 -12.78
N ALA A 34 -10.46 5.99 -12.64
CA ALA A 34 -9.78 5.76 -11.38
C ALA A 34 -9.31 7.07 -10.77
N LEU A 35 -9.73 7.31 -9.53
CA LEU A 35 -9.25 8.40 -8.68
C LEU A 35 -8.65 7.80 -7.42
N LEU A 36 -7.53 8.35 -6.96
CA LEU A 36 -7.01 8.07 -5.63
C LEU A 36 -7.16 9.33 -4.78
N ASN A 37 -7.93 9.23 -3.70
CA ASN A 37 -8.31 10.37 -2.89
C ASN A 37 -7.65 10.29 -1.51
N ARG A 38 -7.02 11.38 -1.08
CA ARG A 38 -6.46 11.51 0.27
C ARG A 38 -7.50 12.08 1.21
N TYR A 39 -7.56 11.49 2.39
CA TYR A 39 -8.42 11.87 3.48
C TYR A 39 -7.59 12.13 4.71
N ASN A 40 -8.05 13.11 5.48
CA ASN A 40 -7.52 13.37 6.80
C ASN A 40 -8.00 12.26 7.74
N PRO A 41 -7.11 11.45 8.34
CA PRO A 41 -7.54 10.35 9.21
C PRO A 41 -8.16 10.85 10.53
N THR A 42 -7.92 12.10 10.92
CA THR A 42 -8.47 12.70 12.16
C THR A 42 -9.89 13.21 11.95
N THR A 43 -10.17 13.82 10.80
CA THR A 43 -11.48 14.43 10.51
C THR A 43 -12.36 13.59 9.60
N GLY A 44 -11.78 12.59 8.92
CA GLY A 44 -12.45 11.79 7.89
C GLY A 44 -12.79 12.57 6.62
N LEU A 45 -12.33 13.82 6.49
CA LEU A 45 -12.65 14.68 5.36
C LEU A 45 -11.67 14.48 4.22
N TYR A 46 -12.18 14.58 2.99
CA TYR A 46 -11.39 14.65 1.77
C TYR A 46 -10.48 15.87 1.81
N GLU A 47 -9.19 15.68 1.55
CA GLU A 47 -8.20 16.75 1.47
C GLU A 47 -7.93 17.11 0.01
N ASP A 48 -7.48 16.14 -0.76
CA ASP A 48 -7.18 16.23 -2.18
C ASP A 48 -7.25 14.85 -2.84
N GLY A 49 -7.04 14.80 -4.15
CA GLY A 49 -7.17 13.59 -4.93
C GLY A 49 -6.43 13.71 -6.24
N VAL A 50 -6.03 12.57 -6.77
CA VAL A 50 -5.24 12.45 -7.97
C VAL A 50 -5.94 11.53 -8.97
N ALA A 51 -6.11 12.02 -10.19
CA ALA A 51 -6.59 11.21 -11.31
C ALA A 51 -5.43 10.41 -11.86
N LEU A 52 -5.62 9.09 -11.92
CA LEU A 52 -4.61 8.20 -12.45
C LEU A 52 -4.76 8.13 -13.95
N THR A 53 -3.64 8.16 -14.65
CA THR A 53 -3.62 8.06 -16.11
C THR A 53 -3.18 6.67 -16.58
N THR A 54 -3.35 6.36 -17.85
CA THR A 54 -2.83 5.14 -18.46
C THR A 54 -2.05 5.50 -19.73
N THR A 55 -1.08 4.65 -20.06
CA THR A 55 -0.50 4.60 -21.41
C THR A 55 -0.95 3.35 -22.16
N PHE A 56 -1.76 2.50 -21.53
CA PHE A 56 -2.20 1.21 -22.07
C PHE A 56 -3.53 1.40 -22.82
N GLY A 57 -3.51 1.22 -24.14
CA GLY A 57 -4.71 1.20 -25.00
C GLY A 57 -5.31 2.58 -25.34
N GLY A 58 -4.63 3.69 -25.02
CA GLY A 58 -5.07 5.07 -25.27
C GLY A 58 -3.92 6.05 -25.53
N ALA A 59 -4.23 7.34 -25.65
CA ALA A 59 -3.23 8.39 -25.73
C ALA A 59 -2.49 8.54 -24.39
N PRO A 60 -1.21 8.97 -24.38
CA PRO A 60 -0.51 9.28 -23.14
C PRO A 60 -1.32 10.28 -22.31
N ALA A 61 -1.56 9.95 -21.04
CA ALA A 61 -2.38 10.72 -20.09
C ALA A 61 -3.91 10.52 -20.16
N ASP A 62 -4.42 9.54 -20.91
CA ASP A 62 -5.84 9.16 -20.82
C ASP A 62 -6.17 8.68 -19.40
N PRO A 63 -7.36 8.98 -18.85
CA PRO A 63 -7.76 8.49 -17.53
C PRO A 63 -7.74 6.95 -17.46
N LEU A 64 -7.11 6.41 -16.42
CA LEU A 64 -7.14 4.99 -16.11
C LEU A 64 -8.58 4.60 -15.73
N LYS A 65 -9.08 3.46 -16.21
CA LYS A 65 -10.40 2.96 -15.83
C LYS A 65 -10.34 2.12 -14.56
N ALA A 66 -11.30 2.33 -13.65
CA ALA A 66 -11.32 1.67 -12.36
C ALA A 66 -11.49 0.15 -12.44
N SER A 67 -12.18 -0.35 -13.46
CA SER A 67 -12.29 -1.78 -13.74
C SER A 67 -10.98 -2.45 -14.13
N ALA A 68 -9.90 -1.69 -14.33
CA ALA A 68 -8.62 -2.20 -14.78
C ALA A 68 -7.65 -2.52 -13.64
N TYR A 69 -7.92 -2.14 -12.38
CA TYR A 69 -6.97 -2.35 -11.28
C TYR A 69 -7.56 -3.10 -10.07
N ASN A 70 -6.72 -3.94 -9.45
CA ASN A 70 -7.09 -4.90 -8.39
C ASN A 70 -6.47 -4.56 -7.03
N GLY A 71 -6.00 -3.33 -6.86
CA GLY A 71 -5.39 -2.83 -5.62
C GLY A 71 -4.29 -1.82 -5.90
N PHE A 72 -3.85 -1.14 -4.84
CA PHE A 72 -2.72 -0.21 -4.88
C PHE A 72 -1.88 -0.32 -3.62
N ALA A 73 -0.62 0.08 -3.67
CA ALA A 73 0.22 0.19 -2.49
C ALA A 73 1.29 1.26 -2.74
N PHE A 74 1.75 1.92 -1.67
CA PHE A 74 2.95 2.75 -1.75
C PHE A 74 4.18 1.93 -1.35
N ALA A 75 5.28 2.11 -2.09
CA ALA A 75 6.58 1.56 -1.72
C ALA A 75 7.32 2.49 -0.74
N PRO A 76 8.33 2.03 0.02
CA PRO A 76 9.11 2.85 0.96
C PRO A 76 9.73 4.13 0.39
N ASP A 77 10.01 4.15 -0.91
CA ASP A 77 10.49 5.33 -1.63
C ASP A 77 9.40 6.38 -1.91
N GLY A 78 8.15 6.09 -1.55
CA GLY A 78 6.98 6.95 -1.76
C GLY A 78 6.29 6.76 -3.09
N SER A 79 6.76 5.86 -3.95
CA SER A 79 6.11 5.60 -5.25
C SER A 79 4.77 4.88 -5.06
N LEU A 80 3.75 5.28 -5.83
CA LEU A 80 2.45 4.63 -5.86
C LEU A 80 2.48 3.50 -6.88
N TRP A 81 2.04 2.31 -6.50
CA TRP A 81 1.93 1.15 -7.36
C TRP A 81 0.48 0.70 -7.44
N LEU A 82 0.06 0.26 -8.62
CA LEU A 82 -1.25 -0.30 -8.90
C LEU A 82 -1.12 -1.67 -9.54
N ALA A 83 -1.91 -2.63 -9.08
CA ALA A 83 -2.00 -3.93 -9.72
C ALA A 83 -3.02 -3.90 -10.86
N GLN A 84 -2.61 -4.33 -12.05
CA GLN A 84 -3.44 -4.35 -13.24
C GLN A 84 -3.35 -5.71 -13.94
N GLN A 85 -4.38 -6.07 -14.68
CA GLN A 85 -4.37 -7.23 -15.57
C GLN A 85 -4.25 -6.82 -17.04
N THR A 86 -3.49 -7.58 -17.83
CA THR A 86 -3.51 -7.47 -19.29
C THR A 86 -4.79 -8.07 -19.86
N PHE A 87 -5.08 -7.80 -21.13
CA PHE A 87 -6.13 -8.51 -21.87
C PHE A 87 -5.88 -10.03 -21.94
N GLY A 88 -4.62 -10.48 -21.84
CA GLY A 88 -4.24 -11.90 -21.75
C GLY A 88 -4.35 -12.51 -20.35
N GLY A 89 -4.82 -11.74 -19.37
CA GLY A 89 -4.99 -12.16 -17.98
C GLY A 89 -3.70 -12.20 -17.18
N ASP A 90 -2.62 -11.57 -17.65
CA ASP A 90 -1.34 -11.49 -16.93
C ASP A 90 -1.35 -10.35 -15.92
N ALA A 91 -0.73 -10.57 -14.77
CA ALA A 91 -0.59 -9.60 -13.70
C ALA A 91 0.61 -8.66 -13.97
N LEU A 92 0.33 -7.37 -13.86
CA LEU A 92 1.30 -6.27 -13.96
C LEU A 92 1.19 -5.43 -12.69
N LEU A 93 2.32 -4.85 -12.26
CA LEU A 93 2.29 -3.71 -11.35
C LEU A 93 2.78 -2.47 -12.08
N ASN A 94 1.96 -1.43 -12.06
CA ASN A 94 2.24 -0.16 -12.69
C ASN A 94 2.59 0.87 -11.62
N ARG A 95 3.68 1.59 -11.82
CA ARG A 95 4.16 2.65 -10.96
C ARG A 95 3.65 4.01 -11.44
N TYR A 96 3.29 4.83 -10.47
CA TYR A 96 2.69 6.13 -10.63
C TYR A 96 3.36 7.16 -9.74
N ASN A 97 3.40 8.38 -10.25
CA ASN A 97 3.70 9.53 -9.43
C ASN A 97 2.51 9.79 -8.50
N PRO A 98 2.68 9.76 -7.17
CA PRO A 98 1.56 9.93 -6.25
C PRO A 98 1.02 11.37 -6.23
N THR A 99 1.81 12.35 -6.65
CA THR A 99 1.43 13.77 -6.67
C THR A 99 0.71 14.14 -7.95
N THR A 100 1.18 13.63 -9.10
CA THR A 100 0.63 14.02 -10.42
C THR A 100 -0.29 12.96 -11.02
N GLY A 101 -0.26 11.72 -10.55
CA GLY A 101 -1.04 10.60 -11.10
C GLY A 101 -0.55 10.11 -12.45
N LEU A 102 0.63 10.58 -12.87
CA LEU A 102 1.25 10.18 -14.14
C LEU A 102 1.88 8.80 -13.99
N TYR A 103 1.68 7.99 -15.03
CA TYR A 103 2.35 6.69 -15.17
C TYR A 103 3.86 6.88 -15.33
N GLU A 104 4.65 6.17 -14.52
CA GLU A 104 6.12 6.24 -14.51
C GLU A 104 6.79 4.96 -15.05
N GLY A 105 6.03 3.89 -15.29
CA GLY A 105 6.54 2.60 -15.74
C GLY A 105 5.80 1.45 -15.09
N GLY A 106 6.12 0.21 -15.45
CA GLY A 106 5.47 -0.96 -14.90
C GLY A 106 6.34 -2.20 -15.05
N ILE A 107 6.06 -3.20 -14.23
CA ILE A 107 6.75 -4.49 -14.23
C ILE A 107 5.74 -5.61 -14.48
N ALA A 108 6.15 -6.57 -15.31
CA ALA A 108 5.44 -7.83 -15.47
C ALA A 108 5.87 -8.78 -14.36
N LEU A 109 4.90 -9.36 -13.67
CA LEU A 109 5.16 -10.32 -12.61
C LEU A 109 5.31 -11.69 -13.24
N THR A 110 6.35 -12.41 -12.86
CA THR A 110 6.54 -13.81 -13.30
C THR A 110 6.08 -14.78 -12.23
N THR A 111 6.04 -16.07 -12.55
CA THR A 111 5.82 -17.12 -11.58
C THR A 111 6.73 -18.29 -11.91
N THR A 112 7.01 -19.10 -10.89
CA THR A 112 7.63 -20.42 -11.06
C THR A 112 6.61 -21.55 -10.90
N PHE A 113 5.34 -21.24 -10.63
CA PHE A 113 4.29 -22.25 -10.50
C PHE A 113 3.99 -22.90 -11.86
N GLY A 114 4.47 -24.14 -12.04
CA GLY A 114 4.10 -25.00 -13.16
C GLY A 114 4.96 -24.91 -14.42
N GLY A 115 6.13 -24.26 -14.38
CA GLY A 115 6.94 -24.06 -15.58
C GLY A 115 8.34 -23.48 -15.33
N ALA A 116 9.02 -23.14 -16.43
CA ALA A 116 10.34 -22.50 -16.42
C ALA A 116 10.30 -21.17 -15.64
N PRO A 117 11.42 -20.75 -15.03
CA PRO A 117 11.48 -19.51 -14.25
C PRO A 117 11.39 -18.29 -15.18
N ALA A 118 10.17 -17.87 -15.53
CA ALA A 118 9.82 -16.59 -16.16
C ALA A 118 8.37 -16.51 -16.69
N ASP A 119 7.54 -17.56 -16.58
CA ASP A 119 6.18 -17.48 -17.12
C ASP A 119 5.38 -16.34 -16.47
N PRO A 120 4.57 -15.58 -17.22
CA PRO A 120 3.76 -14.51 -16.65
C PRO A 120 2.81 -15.02 -15.56
N LEU A 121 2.79 -14.33 -14.42
CA LEU A 121 1.82 -14.59 -13.38
C LEU A 121 0.42 -14.23 -13.88
N LYS A 122 -0.55 -15.14 -13.73
CA LYS A 122 -1.95 -14.86 -14.05
C LYS A 122 -2.63 -14.10 -12.92
N ALA A 123 -3.40 -13.07 -13.29
CA ALA A 123 -4.16 -12.24 -12.36
C ALA A 123 -5.20 -13.03 -11.55
N SER A 124 -5.67 -14.18 -12.06
CA SER A 124 -6.59 -15.07 -11.32
C SER A 124 -5.95 -15.79 -10.13
N ALA A 125 -4.62 -15.82 -10.04
CA ALA A 125 -3.89 -16.41 -8.93
C ALA A 125 -3.39 -15.35 -7.92
N TYR A 126 -3.74 -14.08 -8.14
CA TYR A 126 -3.24 -12.92 -7.42
C TYR A 126 -4.28 -12.40 -6.42
N ASN A 127 -3.89 -12.29 -5.14
CA ASN A 127 -4.76 -11.89 -4.03
C ASN A 127 -4.24 -10.63 -3.32
N GLY A 128 -3.63 -9.71 -4.07
CA GLY A 128 -3.10 -8.45 -3.55
C GLY A 128 -1.58 -8.43 -3.40
N PHE A 129 -1.05 -7.27 -3.02
CA PHE A 129 0.37 -7.01 -2.88
C PHE A 129 0.64 -5.96 -1.81
N ALA A 130 1.85 -5.97 -1.26
CA ALA A 130 2.34 -4.94 -0.36
C ALA A 130 3.86 -4.83 -0.46
N PHE A 131 4.39 -3.67 -0.07
CA PHE A 131 5.82 -3.50 0.17
C PHE A 131 6.11 -3.63 1.66
N ALA A 132 7.15 -4.39 2.00
CA ALA A 132 7.70 -4.38 3.34
C ALA A 132 8.55 -3.11 3.56
N PRO A 133 8.83 -2.72 4.81
CA PRO A 133 9.64 -1.54 5.12
C PRO A 133 11.05 -1.55 4.52
N ASP A 134 11.60 -2.74 4.25
CA ASP A 134 12.91 -2.92 3.59
C ASP A 134 12.88 -2.69 2.07
N GLY A 135 11.69 -2.42 1.50
CA GLY A 135 11.49 -2.20 0.07
C GLY A 135 11.19 -3.46 -0.73
N SER A 136 11.15 -4.64 -0.09
CA SER A 136 10.80 -5.88 -0.78
C SER A 136 9.32 -5.89 -1.17
N LEU A 137 9.04 -6.35 -2.39
CA LEU A 137 7.69 -6.51 -2.92
C LEU A 137 7.19 -7.91 -2.61
N TRP A 138 6.02 -8.00 -1.99
CA TRP A 138 5.37 -9.26 -1.67
C TRP A 138 3.99 -9.32 -2.30
N LEU A 139 3.60 -10.52 -2.71
CA LEU A 139 2.32 -10.81 -3.35
C LEU A 139 1.62 -11.95 -2.64
N GLY A 140 0.33 -11.77 -2.36
CA GLY A 140 -0.54 -12.85 -1.95
C GLY A 140 -0.93 -13.67 -3.17
N GLN A 141 -0.76 -14.99 -3.10
CA GLN A 141 -1.10 -15.90 -4.20
C GLN A 141 -1.81 -17.15 -3.68
N GLN A 142 -2.41 -17.91 -4.58
CA GLN A 142 -2.99 -19.20 -4.26
C GLN A 142 -2.43 -20.34 -5.10
N THR A 143 -2.25 -21.51 -4.49
CA THR A 143 -1.96 -22.76 -5.22
C THR A 143 -3.20 -23.25 -5.96
N PHE A 144 -3.02 -24.21 -6.88
CA PHE A 144 -4.15 -24.94 -7.47
C PHE A 144 -5.02 -25.67 -6.43
N GLY A 145 -4.45 -26.03 -5.27
CA GLY A 145 -5.16 -26.63 -4.13
C GLY A 145 -5.87 -25.63 -3.22
N GLY A 146 -5.84 -24.34 -3.58
CA GLY A 146 -6.46 -23.25 -2.83
C GLY A 146 -5.70 -22.84 -1.57
N ASP A 147 -4.42 -23.19 -1.45
CA ASP A 147 -3.58 -22.77 -0.32
C ASP A 147 -3.02 -21.37 -0.56
N ALA A 148 -3.03 -20.54 0.47
CA ALA A 148 -2.48 -19.20 0.46
C ALA A 148 -0.96 -19.23 0.58
N LEU A 149 -0.32 -18.44 -0.27
CA LEU A 149 1.12 -18.23 -0.31
C LEU A 149 1.41 -16.74 -0.25
N LEU A 150 2.58 -16.41 0.29
CA LEU A 150 3.16 -15.08 0.14
C LEU A 150 4.48 -15.18 -0.59
N ASN A 151 4.55 -14.57 -1.77
CA ASN A 151 5.69 -14.68 -2.65
C ASN A 151 6.41 -13.33 -2.75
N ARG A 152 7.74 -13.37 -2.66
CA ARG A 152 8.61 -12.21 -2.79
C ARG A 152 9.06 -12.04 -4.23
N TYR A 153 9.09 -10.79 -4.66
CA TYR A 153 9.41 -10.38 -5.99
C TYR A 153 10.45 -9.26 -5.98
N ASN A 154 11.27 -9.24 -7.02
CA ASN A 154 12.14 -8.12 -7.30
C ASN A 154 11.29 -6.94 -7.82
N PRO A 155 11.24 -5.79 -7.13
CA PRO A 155 10.40 -4.67 -7.56
C PRO A 155 10.92 -3.95 -8.81
N THR A 156 12.15 -4.21 -9.23
CA THR A 156 12.74 -3.63 -10.45
C THR A 156 12.50 -4.50 -11.67
N THR A 157 12.61 -5.83 -11.53
CA THR A 157 12.53 -6.76 -12.66
C THR A 157 11.23 -7.55 -12.72
N GLY A 158 10.44 -7.57 -11.64
CA GLY A 158 9.23 -8.39 -11.52
C GLY A 158 9.49 -9.90 -11.42
N LEU A 159 10.75 -10.30 -11.21
CA LEU A 159 11.13 -11.70 -11.07
C LEU A 159 10.81 -12.24 -9.68
N TYR A 160 10.29 -13.47 -9.64
CA TYR A 160 10.09 -14.22 -8.41
C TYR A 160 11.43 -14.52 -7.72
N GLU A 161 11.51 -14.25 -6.41
CA GLU A 161 12.73 -14.43 -5.60
C GLU A 161 12.59 -15.50 -4.50
N GLY A 162 11.40 -16.07 -4.34
CA GLY A 162 11.09 -17.02 -3.27
C GLY A 162 9.73 -16.72 -2.64
N GLY A 163 9.29 -17.56 -1.74
CA GLY A 163 7.98 -17.41 -1.11
C GLY A 163 7.83 -18.31 0.10
N ILE A 164 6.76 -18.07 0.85
CA ILE A 164 6.40 -18.80 2.04
C ILE A 164 4.98 -19.34 1.91
N ALA A 165 4.77 -20.56 2.39
CA ALA A 165 3.45 -21.12 2.56
C ALA A 165 2.87 -20.64 3.89
N LEU A 166 1.67 -20.09 3.86
CA LEU A 166 1.01 -19.60 5.07
C LEU A 166 0.27 -20.75 5.73
N THR A 167 0.39 -20.86 7.05
CA THR A 167 -0.26 -21.91 7.83
C THR A 167 -1.26 -21.33 8.81
N THR A 168 -2.17 -22.14 9.31
CA THR A 168 -3.15 -21.72 10.29
C THR A 168 -3.26 -22.74 11.41
N THR A 169 -3.74 -22.29 12.56
CA THR A 169 -4.08 -23.15 13.69
C THR A 169 -5.58 -23.47 13.73
N PHE A 170 -6.39 -22.86 12.86
CA PHE A 170 -7.82 -23.17 12.73
C PHE A 170 -8.00 -24.49 11.98
N GLY A 171 -8.36 -25.56 12.69
CA GLY A 171 -8.62 -26.87 12.05
C GLY A 171 -8.02 -28.07 12.77
N GLY A 172 -7.11 -27.87 13.72
CA GLY A 172 -6.69 -28.89 14.68
C GLY A 172 -5.19 -29.09 14.81
N ALA A 173 -4.41 -28.98 13.73
CA ALA A 173 -2.95 -29.11 13.79
C ALA A 173 -2.25 -27.74 13.65
N PRO A 174 -1.22 -27.44 14.46
CA PRO A 174 -0.40 -26.24 14.31
C PRO A 174 0.52 -26.40 13.10
N ALA A 175 0.00 -26.17 11.90
CA ALA A 175 0.70 -25.98 10.61
C ALA A 175 -0.19 -26.31 9.38
N ASP A 176 -1.51 -26.48 9.53
CA ASP A 176 -2.35 -26.75 8.36
C ASP A 176 -2.26 -25.57 7.37
N PRO A 177 -2.21 -25.81 6.05
CA PRO A 177 -2.16 -24.73 5.08
C PRO A 177 -3.35 -23.78 5.23
N LEU A 178 -3.07 -22.47 5.30
CA LEU A 178 -4.08 -21.44 5.25
C LEU A 178 -4.75 -21.50 3.87
N LYS A 179 -6.07 -21.58 3.80
CA LYS A 179 -6.78 -21.52 2.52
C LYS A 179 -6.96 -20.08 2.06
N ALA A 180 -6.77 -19.85 0.75
CA ALA A 180 -6.95 -18.55 0.12
C ALA A 180 -8.38 -18.01 0.29
N SER A 181 -9.38 -18.89 0.41
CA SER A 181 -10.76 -18.50 0.72
C SER A 181 -10.95 -17.93 2.13
N ALA A 182 -10.03 -18.20 3.05
CA ALA A 182 -10.05 -17.63 4.41
C ALA A 182 -9.20 -16.36 4.52
N TYR A 183 -8.48 -15.99 3.46
CA TYR A 183 -7.52 -14.90 3.42
C TYR A 183 -8.15 -13.64 2.80
N SER A 184 -8.08 -12.53 3.51
CA SER A 184 -8.72 -11.26 3.11
C SER A 184 -7.71 -10.15 2.78
N GLY A 185 -6.41 -10.46 2.80
CA GLY A 185 -5.33 -9.51 2.52
C GLY A 185 -4.24 -9.54 3.58
N PHE A 186 -3.21 -8.72 3.37
CA PHE A 186 -2.03 -8.66 4.23
C PHE A 186 -1.40 -7.27 4.20
N ALA A 187 -0.64 -6.97 5.23
CA ALA A 187 0.18 -5.76 5.31
C ALA A 187 1.41 -6.00 6.18
N PHE A 188 2.45 -5.20 5.98
CA PHE A 188 3.60 -5.14 6.86
C PHE A 188 3.45 -3.99 7.85
N ALA A 189 3.70 -4.27 9.12
CA ALA A 189 3.85 -3.24 10.12
C ALA A 189 5.20 -2.50 9.94
N PRO A 190 5.36 -1.28 10.48
CA PRO A 190 6.61 -0.52 10.36
C PRO A 190 7.85 -1.22 10.94
N ASP A 191 7.66 -2.16 11.86
CA ASP A 191 8.73 -3.01 12.42
C ASP A 191 9.11 -4.20 11.52
N GLY A 192 8.44 -4.35 10.38
CA GLY A 192 8.64 -5.45 9.43
C GLY A 192 7.78 -6.69 9.70
N SER A 193 6.96 -6.70 10.75
CA SER A 193 6.08 -7.84 11.05
C SER A 193 5.01 -8.00 9.97
N LEU A 194 4.81 -9.23 9.52
CA LEU A 194 3.76 -9.60 8.58
C LEU A 194 2.44 -9.84 9.33
N TRP A 195 1.39 -9.16 8.89
CA TRP A 195 0.04 -9.40 9.36
C TRP A 195 -0.89 -9.76 8.22
N LEU A 196 -1.87 -10.60 8.51
CA LEU A 196 -2.89 -11.06 7.59
C LEU A 196 -4.27 -10.83 8.17
N GLY A 197 -5.17 -10.38 7.31
CA GLY A 197 -6.60 -10.39 7.58
C GLY A 197 -7.13 -11.78 7.24
N GLN A 198 -7.79 -12.42 8.19
CA GLN A 198 -8.30 -13.77 8.04
C GLN A 198 -9.75 -13.87 8.52
N GLN A 199 -10.52 -14.77 7.93
CA GLN A 199 -11.85 -15.13 8.42
C GLN A 199 -11.88 -16.51 9.09
N THR A 200 -12.63 -16.62 10.18
CA THR A 200 -12.97 -17.93 10.78
C THR A 200 -14.07 -18.63 9.98
N PHE A 201 -14.31 -19.92 10.25
CA PHE A 201 -15.46 -20.65 9.70
C PHE A 201 -16.82 -20.01 10.07
N GLY A 202 -16.89 -19.27 11.18
CA GLY A 202 -18.07 -18.51 11.60
C GLY A 202 -18.21 -17.14 10.93
N GLY A 203 -17.28 -16.81 10.03
CA GLY A 203 -17.22 -15.54 9.30
C GLY A 203 -16.71 -14.37 10.14
N ASP A 204 -16.04 -14.62 11.26
CA ASP A 204 -15.46 -13.56 12.09
C ASP A 204 -14.09 -13.12 11.54
N ALA A 205 -13.85 -11.82 11.55
CA ALA A 205 -12.62 -11.20 11.08
C ALA A 205 -11.54 -11.23 12.18
N LEU A 206 -10.35 -11.67 11.78
CA LEU A 206 -9.17 -11.75 12.61
C LEU A 206 -8.03 -10.99 11.95
N LEU A 207 -7.15 -10.47 12.79
CA LEU A 207 -5.86 -9.94 12.39
C LEU A 207 -4.76 -10.80 12.99
N ASN A 208 -4.07 -11.54 12.14
CA ASN A 208 -3.12 -12.57 12.56
C ASN A 208 -1.71 -12.19 12.14
N ARG A 209 -0.76 -12.33 13.06
CA ARG A 209 0.67 -12.14 12.80
C ARG A 209 1.32 -13.44 12.40
N TYR A 210 2.25 -13.34 11.46
CA TYR A 210 2.92 -14.49 10.86
C TYR A 210 4.42 -14.29 10.88
N ASN A 211 5.13 -15.39 11.09
CA ASN A 211 6.56 -15.44 10.92
C ASN A 211 6.91 -15.36 9.43
N LEU A 212 7.57 -14.28 9.00
CA LEU A 212 7.91 -14.07 7.59
C LEU A 212 8.92 -15.07 7.04
N THR A 213 9.66 -15.77 7.90
CA THR A 213 10.65 -16.77 7.47
C THR A 213 10.03 -18.15 7.31
N THR A 214 9.15 -18.54 8.23
CA THR A 214 8.59 -19.91 8.27
C THR A 214 7.16 -20.00 7.75
N GLY A 215 6.44 -18.87 7.63
CA GLY A 215 5.02 -18.85 7.29
C GLY A 215 4.10 -19.39 8.40
N LEU A 216 4.64 -19.57 9.61
CA LEU A 216 3.87 -20.03 10.76
C LEU A 216 3.07 -18.89 11.38
N TYR A 217 1.82 -19.18 11.73
CA TYR A 217 1.03 -18.33 12.61
C TYR A 217 1.73 -18.16 13.96
N GLU A 218 1.85 -16.91 14.44
CA GLU A 218 2.47 -16.59 15.72
C GLU A 218 1.40 -16.25 16.77
N ASP A 219 0.62 -15.21 16.52
CA ASP A 219 -0.48 -14.76 17.35
C ASP A 219 -1.52 -13.99 16.53
N GLY A 220 -2.62 -13.58 17.17
CA GLY A 220 -3.72 -12.96 16.47
C GLY A 220 -4.70 -12.27 17.38
N ILE A 221 -5.48 -11.37 16.79
CA ILE A 221 -6.43 -10.51 17.47
C ILE A 221 -7.79 -10.68 16.78
N ALA A 222 -8.82 -10.97 17.56
CA ALA A 222 -10.18 -10.94 17.06
C ALA A 222 -10.64 -9.49 16.91
N LEU A 223 -11.07 -9.11 15.70
CA LEU A 223 -11.64 -7.79 15.47
C LEU A 223 -13.06 -7.79 16.00
N THR A 224 -13.41 -6.77 16.77
CA THR A 224 -14.75 -6.60 17.34
C THR A 224 -15.26 -5.20 17.03
N THR A 225 -16.57 -5.03 17.01
CA THR A 225 -17.20 -3.72 16.85
C THR A 225 -17.87 -3.30 18.15
N THR A 226 -17.77 -2.02 18.47
CA THR A 226 -18.47 -1.39 19.61
C THR A 226 -19.38 -0.29 19.08
N PHE A 227 -20.29 -0.64 18.16
CA PHE A 227 -21.35 0.29 17.79
C PHE A 227 -22.42 0.30 18.91
N GLY A 228 -22.60 1.45 19.56
CA GLY A 228 -23.72 1.68 20.48
C GLY A 228 -23.53 1.22 21.94
N GLY A 229 -22.31 0.90 22.37
CA GLY A 229 -22.00 0.63 23.79
C GLY A 229 -22.40 -0.74 24.33
N ALA A 230 -22.84 -1.67 23.47
CA ALA A 230 -23.04 -3.08 23.79
C ALA A 230 -21.70 -3.85 23.84
N PRO A 231 -21.65 -5.05 24.49
CA PRO A 231 -20.47 -5.92 24.45
C PRO A 231 -20.01 -6.17 23.01
N ALA A 232 -18.69 -6.24 22.83
CA ALA A 232 -18.06 -6.14 21.52
C ALA A 232 -18.35 -7.38 20.65
N ASP A 233 -19.30 -7.25 19.73
CA ASP A 233 -19.62 -8.31 18.77
C ASP A 233 -18.46 -8.50 17.79
N PRO A 234 -18.07 -9.75 17.46
CA PRO A 234 -17.06 -10.00 16.44
C PRO A 234 -17.41 -9.31 15.12
N LEU A 235 -16.44 -8.57 14.57
CA LEU A 235 -16.55 -8.00 13.24
C LEU A 235 -16.66 -9.15 12.24
N LYS A 236 -17.64 -9.11 11.34
CA LYS A 236 -17.75 -10.11 10.28
C LYS A 236 -16.81 -9.79 9.12
N ALA A 237 -16.14 -10.81 8.59
CA ALA A 237 -15.21 -10.68 7.49
C ALA A 237 -15.86 -10.15 6.20
N SER A 238 -17.16 -10.37 6.00
CA SER A 238 -17.92 -9.75 4.91
C SER A 238 -17.98 -8.22 5.00
N ALA A 239 -17.71 -7.64 6.17
CA ALA A 239 -17.60 -6.21 6.38
C ALA A 239 -16.13 -5.72 6.35
N TYR A 240 -15.17 -6.61 6.07
CA TYR A 240 -13.74 -6.36 6.15
C TYR A 240 -13.09 -6.50 4.76
N ASN A 241 -12.64 -5.39 4.19
CA ASN A 241 -12.07 -5.33 2.84
C ASN A 241 -10.53 -5.19 2.82
N GLY A 242 -9.89 -5.40 3.97
CA GLY A 242 -8.44 -5.25 4.14
C GLY A 242 -8.07 -4.28 5.25
N PHE A 243 -6.78 -4.07 5.42
CA PHE A 243 -6.19 -3.22 6.45
C PHE A 243 -4.77 -2.82 6.03
N ALA A 244 -4.23 -1.80 6.69
CA ALA A 244 -2.81 -1.51 6.67
C ALA A 244 -2.41 -0.76 7.94
N PHE A 245 -1.12 -0.74 8.25
CA PHE A 245 -0.60 -0.05 9.41
C PHE A 245 -0.37 1.43 9.11
N ALA A 246 -0.62 2.27 10.11
CA ALA A 246 -0.18 3.66 10.05
C ALA A 246 1.35 3.68 9.90
N PRO A 247 1.90 4.58 9.05
CA PRO A 247 3.33 4.78 9.00
C PRO A 247 3.84 5.21 10.38
N SER A 248 4.99 4.68 10.81
CA SER A 248 5.65 5.23 11.98
C SER A 248 6.06 6.66 11.66
N PHE A 249 5.40 7.63 12.29
CA PHE A 249 5.88 9.00 12.29
C PHE A 249 7.14 9.00 13.15
N ASN A 250 8.31 8.91 12.51
CA ASN A 250 9.55 9.27 13.16
C ASN A 250 9.87 10.72 12.75
N PRO A 251 9.39 11.74 13.48
CA PRO A 251 9.70 13.13 13.19
C PRO A 251 11.17 13.47 13.46
N ALA A 252 12.03 12.49 13.75
CA ALA A 252 13.46 12.67 13.74
C ALA A 252 13.98 12.82 12.29
N ALA A 253 13.64 13.94 11.65
CA ALA A 253 14.69 14.63 10.92
C ALA A 253 15.86 14.75 11.93
N PRO A 254 17.08 14.34 11.57
CA PRO A 254 18.21 14.48 12.47
C PRO A 254 18.20 15.93 12.97
N VAL A 255 18.00 16.11 14.28
CA VAL A 255 18.19 17.44 14.87
C VAL A 255 19.58 17.84 14.39
N PRO A 256 19.71 18.95 13.63
CA PRO A 256 21.01 19.32 13.10
C PRO A 256 22.00 19.32 14.26
N GLU A 257 23.17 18.70 14.06
CA GLU A 257 24.17 18.70 15.12
C GLU A 257 24.45 20.14 15.56
N PRO A 258 24.85 20.40 16.81
CA PRO A 258 25.13 21.77 17.29
C PRO A 258 26.04 22.59 16.36
N SER A 259 26.94 21.92 15.63
CA SER A 259 27.80 22.49 14.59
C SER A 259 27.01 23.06 13.40
N VAL A 260 25.98 22.35 12.93
CA VAL A 260 25.11 22.78 11.83
C VAL A 260 24.30 24.01 12.23
N TRP A 261 23.81 24.07 13.47
CA TRP A 261 23.16 25.26 14.01
C TRP A 261 24.08 26.48 14.02
N LEU A 262 25.32 26.31 14.47
CA LEU A 262 26.31 27.39 14.49
C LEU A 262 26.61 27.90 13.08
N ILE A 263 26.71 27.01 12.09
CA ILE A 263 26.93 27.40 10.69
C ILE A 263 25.73 28.16 10.13
N MET A 264 24.49 27.72 10.42
CA MET A 264 23.29 28.43 9.99
C MET A 264 23.21 29.83 10.62
N ILE A 265 23.44 29.95 11.93
CA ILE A 265 23.44 31.24 12.64
C ILE A 265 24.54 32.16 12.10
N ALA A 266 25.76 31.64 11.90
CA ALA A 266 26.86 32.41 11.32
C ALA A 266 26.55 32.86 9.88
N GLY A 267 25.96 31.99 9.06
CA GLY A 267 25.54 32.29 7.69
C GLY A 267 24.51 33.42 7.64
N PHE A 268 23.46 33.35 8.48
CA PHE A 268 22.46 34.43 8.58
C PHE A 268 23.05 35.72 9.13
N GLY A 269 23.96 35.63 10.11
CA GLY A 269 24.68 36.77 10.66
C GLY A 269 25.52 37.49 9.61
N LEU A 270 26.33 36.75 8.86
CA LEU A 270 27.20 37.29 7.80
C LEU A 270 26.42 37.85 6.61
N ALA A 271 25.35 37.17 6.18
CA ALA A 271 24.46 37.69 5.14
C ALA A 271 23.79 39.00 5.59
N GLY A 272 23.33 39.04 6.85
CA GLY A 272 22.73 40.23 7.44
C GLY A 272 23.69 41.42 7.54
N THR A 273 24.95 41.20 7.93
CA THR A 273 25.97 42.26 8.00
C THR A 273 26.37 42.76 6.61
N ALA A 274 26.54 41.86 5.63
CA ALA A 274 26.84 42.22 4.25
C ALA A 274 25.73 43.09 3.61
N LEU A 275 24.46 42.77 3.87
CA LEU A 275 23.32 43.56 3.40
C LEU A 275 23.25 44.96 4.04
N ARG A 276 23.58 45.08 5.33
CA ARG A 276 23.64 46.38 6.01
C ARG A 276 24.79 47.24 5.52
N ALA A 277 25.97 46.67 5.33
CA ALA A 277 27.14 47.38 4.80
C ALA A 277 26.93 47.91 3.37
N ARG A 278 26.19 47.16 2.54
CA ARG A 278 25.81 47.63 1.19
C ARG A 278 24.84 48.81 1.22
N ARG A 279 23.90 48.86 2.18
CA ARG A 279 22.96 49.98 2.31
C ARG A 279 23.64 51.27 2.77
N THR A 280 24.66 51.20 3.61
CA THR A 280 25.39 52.39 4.06
C THR A 280 26.29 53.00 2.97
N GLY A 281 26.74 52.19 2.00
CA GLY A 281 27.55 52.68 0.87
C GLY A 281 26.78 53.44 -0.21
N VAL A 282 25.46 53.26 -0.29
CA VAL A 282 24.60 53.93 -1.31
C VAL A 282 24.11 55.31 -0.83
N ALA A 283 24.23 55.63 0.46
CA ALA A 283 23.79 56.92 1.01
C ALA A 283 24.79 58.07 0.84
N HIS A 284 25.97 57.83 0.26
CA HIS A 284 27.04 58.83 0.06
C HIS A 284 27.54 58.94 -1.40
N ALA A 285 26.77 58.46 -2.37
CA ALA A 285 27.04 58.63 -3.80
C ALA A 285 25.97 59.53 -4.45
#